data_AF-A0AAW2M1E5-F1
#
_entry.id   AF-A0AAW2M1E5-F1
#
_cell.length_a   1.000
_cell.length_b   1.000
_cell.length_c   1.000
_cell.angle_alpha   90.00
_cell.angle_beta   90.00
_cell.angle_gamma   90.00
#
_symmetry.space_group_name_H-M   'P 1'
#
loop_
_entity.id
_entity.type
_entity.pdbx_description
1 polymer ?
#
loop_
_entity_poly.entity_id
_entity_poly.type
_entity_poly.pdbx_seq_one_letter_code
_entity_poly.pdbx_strand_id
1 'polypeptide(L)'
;MAQFHMNVKAEPDPRFVFQFDGAPECSPQVFQLRGNIRQPVFTCKFNFRAADRNQRSRSLPSEHISAARSWLSSFGSERERPGKERKGWSITIHDLSGSPVAVASMVTPFVAGPGSDRVTRSNSGCWLILRPGDGTWKPWGRLEAWRERGSADGLGYRFELVHNSAASGGIVLAESTLSCSKGGKFVIDLNGNGATGMKPGSAATSPVCSPRSSGDFGYALWPYSLYKGFVMSAKVEGEGHSGKIAPLMVEVGVQHVNCMEDAAAFVALSAALDLSMDACRLFSHKLRKELCPPQDLLF
;
A
#
# COMPACT_ATOMS: atom_id res chain seq x y z
N MET A 1 -56.82 1.09 -10.64
CA MET A 1 -55.44 1.32 -10.17
C MET A 1 -54.59 1.70 -11.36
N ALA A 2 -53.66 2.65 -11.21
CA ALA A 2 -52.67 2.98 -12.25
C ALA A 2 -51.32 2.38 -11.86
N GLN A 3 -50.69 1.65 -12.77
CA GLN A 3 -49.38 1.03 -12.56
C GLN A 3 -48.34 1.75 -13.41
N PHE A 4 -47.28 2.25 -12.77
CA PHE A 4 -46.20 2.97 -13.43
C PHE A 4 -45.01 2.02 -13.63
N HIS A 5 -44.54 1.88 -14.86
CA HIS A 5 -43.37 1.05 -15.19
C HIS A 5 -42.21 1.96 -15.58
N MET A 6 -41.08 1.86 -14.87
CA MET A 6 -39.89 2.65 -15.11
C MET A 6 -38.68 1.75 -15.33
N ASN A 7 -38.07 1.82 -16.51
CA ASN A 7 -36.81 1.13 -16.82
C ASN A 7 -35.64 2.03 -16.43
N VAL A 8 -34.98 1.73 -15.31
CA VAL A 8 -33.76 2.42 -14.87
C VAL A 8 -32.55 1.69 -15.44
N LYS A 9 -31.83 2.33 -16.36
CA LYS A 9 -30.50 1.88 -16.82
C LYS A 9 -29.43 2.62 -16.01
N ALA A 10 -28.91 1.99 -14.98
CA ALA A 10 -27.72 2.50 -14.28
C ALA A 10 -26.48 2.12 -15.11
N GLU A 11 -25.79 3.12 -15.67
CA GLU A 11 -24.45 2.91 -16.22
C GLU A 11 -23.42 2.99 -15.07
N PRO A 12 -22.40 2.12 -15.04
CA PRO A 12 -21.39 2.16 -13.99
C PRO A 12 -20.55 3.44 -14.10
N ASP A 13 -20.16 4.01 -12.94
CA ASP A 13 -19.28 5.18 -12.85
C ASP A 13 -18.10 5.07 -13.84
N PRO A 14 -17.80 6.12 -14.63
CA PRO A 14 -16.75 6.05 -15.66
C PRO A 14 -15.39 5.79 -15.03
N ARG A 15 -14.63 4.84 -15.60
CA ARG A 15 -13.35 4.36 -15.06
C ARG A 15 -12.26 4.39 -16.11
N PHE A 16 -11.07 4.80 -15.69
CA PHE A 16 -9.85 4.40 -16.37
C PHE A 16 -9.50 2.97 -15.95
N VAL A 17 -9.11 2.14 -16.92
CA VAL A 17 -8.65 0.77 -16.68
C VAL A 17 -7.21 0.68 -17.11
N PHE A 18 -6.35 0.24 -16.20
CA PHE A 18 -4.92 0.02 -16.42
C PHE A 18 -4.59 -1.47 -16.27
N GLN A 19 -3.65 -1.93 -17.07
CA GLN A 19 -3.20 -3.32 -17.12
C GLN A 19 -1.67 -3.35 -17.16
N PHE A 20 -1.07 -4.02 -16.18
CA PHE A 20 0.35 -4.34 -16.21
C PHE A 20 0.60 -5.46 -17.23
N ASP A 21 1.67 -5.40 -18.02
CA ASP A 21 2.02 -6.48 -18.96
C ASP A 21 2.86 -7.62 -18.35
N GLY A 22 3.25 -7.48 -17.08
CA GLY A 22 3.96 -8.47 -16.29
C GLY A 22 3.78 -8.23 -14.79
N ALA A 23 4.41 -9.08 -13.96
CA ALA A 23 4.37 -8.94 -12.51
C ALA A 23 5.20 -7.70 -12.06
N PRO A 24 4.81 -6.94 -11.02
CA PRO A 24 5.42 -5.65 -10.69
C PRO A 24 6.93 -5.71 -10.40
N GLU A 25 7.44 -6.83 -9.86
CA GLU A 25 8.85 -7.09 -9.61
C GLU A 25 9.70 -7.19 -10.89
N CYS A 26 9.08 -7.53 -12.03
CA CYS A 26 9.76 -7.66 -13.32
C CYS A 26 9.95 -6.32 -14.06
N SER A 27 9.60 -5.18 -13.42
CA SER A 27 9.61 -3.84 -14.04
C SER A 27 8.78 -3.73 -15.36
N PRO A 28 7.47 -4.04 -15.31
CA PRO A 28 6.58 -4.10 -16.47
C PRO A 28 6.19 -2.72 -17.03
N GLN A 29 5.62 -2.71 -18.25
CA GLN A 29 4.86 -1.57 -18.75
C GLN A 29 3.41 -1.62 -18.26
N VAL A 30 2.78 -0.45 -18.16
CA VAL A 30 1.37 -0.32 -17.80
C VAL A 30 0.61 0.33 -18.95
N PHE A 31 -0.42 -0.38 -19.42
CA PHE A 31 -1.27 0.01 -20.53
C PHE A 31 -2.60 0.52 -20.02
N GLN A 32 -3.04 1.68 -20.50
CA GLN A 32 -4.43 2.12 -20.38
C GLN A 32 -5.28 1.39 -21.44
N LEU A 33 -6.38 0.79 -21.00
CA LEU A 33 -7.33 0.09 -21.87
C LEU A 33 -8.49 1.03 -22.24
N ARG A 34 -8.77 1.15 -23.54
CA ARG A 34 -9.89 1.94 -24.06
C ARG A 34 -10.63 1.16 -25.15
N GLY A 35 -11.65 0.41 -24.73
CA GLY A 35 -12.28 -0.59 -25.60
C GLY A 35 -11.25 -1.64 -26.00
N ASN A 36 -11.02 -1.80 -27.32
CA ASN A 36 -10.03 -2.73 -27.87
C ASN A 36 -8.61 -2.15 -27.95
N ILE A 37 -8.40 -0.88 -27.60
CA ILE A 37 -7.09 -0.21 -27.69
C ILE A 37 -6.33 -0.43 -26.37
N ARG A 38 -5.06 -0.86 -26.47
CA ARG A 38 -4.08 -0.94 -25.37
C ARG A 38 -3.01 0.12 -25.61
N GLN A 39 -3.05 1.23 -24.88
CA GLN A 39 -2.09 2.32 -25.03
C GLN A 39 -1.09 2.30 -23.87
N PRO A 40 0.24 2.21 -24.09
CA PRO A 40 1.20 2.33 -23.00
C PRO A 40 1.13 3.75 -22.41
N VAL A 41 1.13 3.85 -21.08
CA VAL A 41 1.06 5.12 -20.35
C VAL A 41 2.12 5.26 -19.25
N PHE A 42 2.57 4.14 -18.66
CA PHE A 42 3.64 4.15 -17.67
C PHE A 42 4.64 2.99 -17.86
N THR A 43 5.81 3.15 -17.26
CA THR A 43 6.77 2.06 -17.01
C THR A 43 7.00 1.91 -15.50
N CYS A 44 6.83 0.71 -14.97
CA CYS A 44 7.18 0.37 -13.59
C CYS A 44 8.66 -0.01 -13.51
N LYS A 45 9.35 0.44 -12.47
CA LYS A 45 10.72 0.00 -12.15
C LYS A 45 10.80 -0.48 -10.71
N PHE A 46 10.96 -1.79 -10.53
CA PHE A 46 11.27 -2.38 -9.24
C PHE A 46 12.73 -2.16 -8.88
N ASN A 47 13.01 -1.80 -7.63
CA ASN A 47 14.36 -1.61 -7.11
C ASN A 47 14.42 -2.06 -5.65
N PHE A 48 15.56 -2.64 -5.27
CA PHE A 48 16.00 -2.67 -3.89
C PHE A 48 16.62 -1.32 -3.55
N ARG A 49 16.09 -0.61 -2.55
CA ARG A 49 16.83 0.44 -1.86
C ARG A 49 18.11 -0.19 -1.34
N ALA A 50 19.24 0.39 -1.70
CA ALA A 50 20.48 0.14 -0.97
C ALA A 50 20.22 0.44 0.50
N ALA A 51 20.48 -0.53 1.38
CA ALA A 51 20.67 -0.23 2.79
C ALA A 51 21.77 0.83 2.87
N ASP A 52 21.59 1.87 3.69
CA ASP A 52 22.57 2.95 3.81
C ASP A 52 23.88 2.43 4.40
N ARG A 53 24.76 2.01 3.50
CA ARG A 53 26.12 1.55 3.79
C ARG A 53 27.15 2.64 3.46
N ASN A 54 26.72 3.83 3.01
CA ASN A 54 27.62 4.83 2.41
C ASN A 54 27.34 6.31 2.75
N GLN A 55 26.77 6.59 3.94
CA GLN A 55 26.98 7.86 4.66
C GLN A 55 28.13 7.78 5.69
N ARG A 56 29.10 6.86 5.49
CA ARG A 56 30.37 6.80 6.24
C ARG A 56 31.62 6.84 5.35
N SER A 57 31.54 7.54 4.21
CA SER A 57 32.73 8.06 3.51
C SER A 57 33.36 9.21 4.28
N ARG A 58 33.73 8.99 5.56
CA ARG A 58 34.59 9.93 6.27
C ARG A 58 36.03 9.70 5.84
N SER A 59 36.58 10.73 5.21
CA SER A 59 38.01 11.00 5.11
C SER A 59 38.79 10.50 6.34
N LEU A 60 39.93 9.87 6.09
CA LEU A 60 40.97 9.66 7.11
C LEU A 60 41.33 11.00 7.76
N PRO A 61 41.51 11.01 9.10
CA PRO A 61 42.83 11.36 9.61
C PRO A 61 43.40 10.31 10.57
N SER A 62 44.70 10.46 10.86
CA SER A 62 45.53 9.56 11.66
C SER A 62 45.17 9.51 13.16
N GLU A 63 45.66 8.45 13.80
CA GLU A 63 46.09 8.35 15.20
C GLU A 63 45.11 8.20 16.39
N HIS A 64 45.21 7.00 16.97
CA HIS A 64 45.42 6.66 18.40
C HIS A 64 44.29 6.79 19.47
N ILE A 65 44.02 5.60 20.04
CA ILE A 65 43.62 5.29 21.44
C ILE A 65 42.22 5.77 21.91
N SER A 66 41.30 4.81 22.10
CA SER A 66 40.70 4.48 23.42
C SER A 66 39.59 3.43 23.28
N ALA A 67 39.85 2.20 23.72
CA ALA A 67 38.83 1.15 23.78
C ALA A 67 37.96 1.29 25.04
N ALA A 68 36.93 2.15 25.02
CA ALA A 68 35.87 2.19 26.04
C ALA A 68 34.62 2.98 25.59
N ARG A 69 33.67 2.33 24.91
CA ARG A 69 32.21 2.61 24.93
C ARG A 69 31.32 1.70 24.04
N SER A 70 31.75 0.48 23.71
CA SER A 70 30.96 -0.50 22.95
C SER A 70 30.40 -1.60 23.86
N TRP A 71 29.47 -1.26 24.76
CA TRP A 71 28.93 -2.22 25.76
C TRP A 71 27.42 -2.19 25.96
N LEU A 72 26.64 -1.84 24.93
CA LEU A 72 25.19 -2.04 24.90
C LEU A 72 24.71 -2.85 23.67
N SER A 73 25.62 -3.45 22.91
CA SER A 73 25.31 -4.37 21.80
C SER A 73 25.35 -5.85 22.23
N SER A 74 24.57 -6.22 23.24
CA SER A 74 24.28 -7.64 23.53
C SER A 74 23.07 -7.86 24.44
N PHE A 75 21.91 -8.03 23.81
CA PHE A 75 20.95 -9.08 24.20
C PHE A 75 20.16 -9.48 22.94
N GLY A 76 20.78 -10.35 22.13
CA GLY A 76 20.28 -10.74 20.81
C GLY A 76 21.09 -11.87 20.15
N SER A 77 21.79 -12.69 20.94
CA SER A 77 22.57 -13.82 20.43
C SER A 77 21.71 -15.09 20.34
N GLU A 78 20.86 -15.16 19.32
CA GLU A 78 20.36 -16.44 18.80
C GLU A 78 20.20 -16.37 17.27
N ARG A 79 21.32 -16.55 16.56
CA ARG A 79 21.42 -16.60 15.09
C ARG A 79 20.58 -15.53 14.37
N GLU A 80 21.24 -14.45 13.98
CA GLU A 80 20.82 -13.63 12.84
C GLU A 80 20.77 -14.52 11.58
N ARG A 81 19.62 -15.18 11.37
CA ARG A 81 19.35 -15.94 10.14
C ARG A 81 19.05 -14.90 9.06
N PRO A 82 19.80 -14.86 7.94
CA PRO A 82 19.55 -13.94 6.84
C PRO A 82 18.27 -14.34 6.07
N GLY A 83 17.12 -14.13 6.69
CA GLY A 83 15.83 -14.63 6.21
C GLY A 83 14.64 -14.47 7.15
N LYS A 84 14.69 -13.56 8.15
CA LYS A 84 13.54 -13.21 9.00
C LYS A 84 12.93 -11.82 8.69
N GLU A 85 13.49 -11.12 7.72
CA GLU A 85 13.10 -9.76 7.31
C GLU A 85 13.04 -9.65 5.78
N ARG A 86 12.04 -8.96 5.26
CA ARG A 86 11.93 -8.52 3.85
C ARG A 86 11.83 -7.00 3.86
N LYS A 87 12.81 -6.33 3.24
CA LYS A 87 12.99 -4.87 3.33
C LYS A 87 13.47 -4.24 2.04
N GLY A 88 13.31 -2.93 1.96
CA GLY A 88 13.94 -2.10 0.94
C GLY A 88 13.29 -2.15 -0.44
N TRP A 89 12.20 -2.89 -0.66
CA TRP A 89 11.54 -2.89 -1.96
C TRP A 89 10.93 -1.52 -2.26
N SER A 90 11.04 -1.09 -3.52
CA SER A 90 10.40 0.10 -4.05
C SER A 90 10.03 -0.09 -5.50
N ILE A 91 8.88 0.43 -5.90
CA ILE A 91 8.46 0.55 -7.30
C ILE A 91 8.33 2.02 -7.62
N THR A 92 9.04 2.47 -8.66
CA THR A 92 8.88 3.80 -9.24
C THR A 92 8.07 3.68 -10.53
N ILE A 93 6.98 4.43 -10.63
CA ILE A 93 6.18 4.60 -11.83
C ILE A 93 6.75 5.78 -12.61
N HIS A 94 7.09 5.55 -13.88
CA HIS A 94 7.58 6.58 -14.79
C HIS A 94 6.55 6.82 -15.89
N ASP A 95 6.44 8.05 -16.38
CA ASP A 95 5.69 8.36 -17.58
C ASP A 95 6.43 7.90 -18.87
N LEU A 96 5.86 8.22 -20.03
CA LEU A 96 6.46 7.90 -21.33
C LEU A 96 7.75 8.70 -21.66
N SER A 97 8.05 9.78 -20.91
CA SER A 97 9.33 10.50 -21.02
C SER A 97 10.45 9.86 -20.18
N GLY A 98 10.09 8.91 -19.30
CA GLY A 98 11.00 8.36 -18.30
C GLY A 98 11.09 9.20 -17.02
N SER A 99 10.20 10.19 -16.85
CA SER A 99 10.10 11.01 -15.64
C SER A 99 9.37 10.25 -14.53
N PRO A 100 9.88 10.18 -13.29
CA PRO A 100 9.22 9.47 -12.19
C PRO A 100 8.01 10.26 -11.68
N VAL A 101 6.81 9.68 -11.80
CA VAL A 101 5.51 10.34 -11.50
C VAL A 101 4.82 9.80 -10.25
N ALA A 102 5.21 8.60 -9.77
CA ALA A 102 4.81 8.09 -8.45
C ALA A 102 5.83 7.08 -7.93
N VAL A 103 5.91 6.90 -6.60
CA VAL A 103 6.74 5.86 -5.98
C VAL A 103 5.95 5.14 -4.89
N ALA A 104 5.93 3.82 -4.92
CA ALA A 104 5.61 3.00 -3.75
C ALA A 104 6.90 2.50 -3.12
N SER A 105 7.09 2.70 -1.82
CA SER A 105 8.32 2.27 -1.13
C SER A 105 8.02 1.66 0.22
N MET A 106 8.63 0.51 0.53
CA MET A 106 8.69 0.02 1.90
C MET A 106 9.34 1.07 2.81
N VAL A 107 8.67 1.36 3.94
CA VAL A 107 9.14 2.25 5.02
C VAL A 107 9.18 1.52 6.36
N THR A 108 8.36 0.49 6.54
CA THR A 108 8.49 -0.47 7.64
C THR A 108 8.74 -1.85 7.01
N PRO A 109 9.82 -2.55 7.38
CA PRO A 109 10.12 -3.86 6.83
C PRO A 109 9.08 -4.90 7.27
N PHE A 110 8.89 -5.92 6.45
CA PHE A 110 8.05 -7.07 6.80
C PHE A 110 8.93 -8.04 7.61
N VAL A 111 8.53 -8.36 8.85
CA VAL A 111 9.34 -9.16 9.78
C VAL A 111 8.48 -10.25 10.43
N ALA A 112 9.05 -11.44 10.60
CA ALA A 112 8.38 -12.54 11.30
C ALA A 112 8.16 -12.22 12.79
N GLY A 113 6.94 -12.44 13.30
CA GLY A 113 6.65 -12.33 14.73
C GLY A 113 7.43 -13.36 15.58
N PRO A 114 7.71 -13.07 16.87
CA PRO A 114 8.41 -14.01 17.75
C PRO A 114 7.75 -15.39 17.80
N GLY A 115 8.53 -16.45 17.66
CA GLY A 115 8.03 -17.84 17.64
C GLY A 115 7.18 -18.22 16.41
N SER A 116 7.13 -17.35 15.38
CA SER A 116 6.29 -17.50 14.20
C SER A 116 7.11 -17.28 12.92
N ASP A 117 6.55 -17.68 11.77
CA ASP A 117 7.05 -17.37 10.43
C ASP A 117 6.15 -16.38 9.68
N ARG A 118 5.35 -15.59 10.41
CA ARG A 118 4.30 -14.71 9.88
C ARG A 118 4.51 -13.25 10.28
N VAL A 119 4.17 -12.34 9.36
CA VAL A 119 3.96 -10.92 9.63
C VAL A 119 2.62 -10.76 10.36
N THR A 120 2.61 -10.25 11.58
CA THR A 120 1.40 -10.10 12.40
C THR A 120 0.82 -8.68 12.28
N ARG A 121 -0.47 -8.49 12.60
CA ARG A 121 -1.09 -7.14 12.64
C ARG A 121 -0.36 -6.19 13.60
N SER A 122 0.20 -6.71 14.69
CA SER A 122 1.03 -5.96 15.65
C SER A 122 2.43 -5.60 15.16
N ASN A 123 2.87 -6.18 14.04
CA ASN A 123 4.19 -5.96 13.43
C ASN A 123 4.05 -5.98 11.90
N SER A 124 3.11 -5.17 11.40
CA SER A 124 2.79 -5.09 9.97
C SER A 124 3.91 -4.42 9.18
N GLY A 125 4.22 -4.95 8.00
CA GLY A 125 5.03 -4.22 7.03
C GLY A 125 4.24 -3.03 6.48
N CYS A 126 4.94 -1.99 6.02
CA CYS A 126 4.31 -0.75 5.59
C CYS A 126 4.99 -0.17 4.35
N TRP A 127 4.16 0.22 3.38
CA TRP A 127 4.53 1.02 2.23
C TRP A 127 4.09 2.47 2.42
N LEU A 128 4.89 3.40 1.89
CA LEU A 128 4.52 4.78 1.68
C LEU A 128 4.41 5.02 0.18
N ILE A 129 3.28 5.56 -0.25
CA ILE A 129 3.04 6.00 -1.61
C ILE A 129 3.33 7.50 -1.68
N LEU A 130 4.22 7.87 -2.61
CA LEU A 130 4.74 9.21 -2.79
C LEU A 130 4.33 9.74 -4.17
N ARG A 131 4.03 11.04 -4.24
CA ARG A 131 3.84 11.80 -5.49
C ARG A 131 4.85 12.95 -5.55
N PRO A 132 5.24 13.43 -6.74
CA PRO A 132 5.99 14.67 -6.87
C PRO A 132 5.13 15.86 -6.39
N GLY A 133 5.74 16.83 -5.71
CA GLY A 133 5.09 18.07 -5.27
C GLY A 133 6.10 19.03 -4.65
N ASP A 134 6.00 20.32 -4.99
CA ASP A 134 6.92 21.38 -4.54
C ASP A 134 8.42 21.06 -4.78
N GLY A 135 8.74 20.39 -5.89
CA GLY A 135 10.12 19.98 -6.21
C GLY A 135 10.67 18.83 -5.33
N THR A 136 9.83 18.18 -4.52
CA THR A 136 10.21 17.05 -3.66
C THR A 136 9.19 15.91 -3.74
N TRP A 137 9.45 14.81 -3.04
CA TRP A 137 8.50 13.71 -2.89
C TRP A 137 7.60 13.94 -1.68
N LYS A 138 6.29 14.06 -1.92
CA LYS A 138 5.28 14.24 -0.87
C LYS A 138 4.56 12.91 -0.58
N PRO A 139 4.30 12.57 0.69
CA PRO A 139 3.46 11.44 1.03
C PRO A 139 2.02 11.67 0.57
N TRP A 140 1.46 10.68 -0.13
CA TRP A 140 0.06 10.68 -0.58
C TRP A 140 -0.77 9.67 0.20
N GLY A 141 -0.24 8.48 0.42
CA GLY A 141 -0.95 7.42 1.14
C GLY A 141 -0.01 6.42 1.78
N ARG A 142 -0.51 5.67 2.75
CA ARG A 142 0.23 4.69 3.55
C ARG A 142 -0.53 3.38 3.53
N LEU A 143 0.13 2.28 3.14
CA LEU A 143 -0.44 0.95 3.08
C LEU A 143 0.27 0.04 4.08
N GLU A 144 -0.43 -0.37 5.13
CA GLU A 144 -0.02 -1.44 6.04
C GLU A 144 -0.51 -2.79 5.50
N ALA A 145 0.29 -3.85 5.70
CA ALA A 145 -0.10 -5.21 5.35
C ALA A 145 0.49 -6.25 6.33
N TRP A 146 -0.29 -7.31 6.60
CA TRP A 146 0.06 -8.41 7.50
C TRP A 146 -0.65 -9.71 7.08
N ARG A 147 -0.19 -10.86 7.60
CA ARG A 147 -0.86 -12.17 7.38
C ARG A 147 -1.81 -12.46 8.53
N GLU A 148 -3.12 -12.43 8.26
CA GLU A 148 -4.15 -12.82 9.21
C GLU A 148 -4.25 -14.35 9.34
N ARG A 149 -4.71 -14.80 10.51
CA ARG A 149 -4.98 -16.20 10.83
C ARG A 149 -6.49 -16.41 10.86
N GLY A 150 -6.99 -17.30 10.01
CA GLY A 150 -8.41 -17.67 9.94
C GLY A 150 -8.57 -19.14 9.55
N SER A 151 -9.78 -19.50 9.10
CA SER A 151 -10.05 -20.81 8.47
C SER A 151 -9.29 -21.01 7.16
N ALA A 152 -8.95 -19.91 6.49
CA ALA A 152 -7.89 -19.82 5.49
C ALA A 152 -6.97 -18.64 5.86
N ASP A 153 -5.74 -18.67 5.39
CA ASP A 153 -4.82 -17.53 5.49
C ASP A 153 -5.30 -16.36 4.63
N GLY A 154 -5.16 -15.15 5.17
CA GLY A 154 -5.50 -13.92 4.46
C GLY A 154 -4.42 -12.84 4.57
N LEU A 155 -4.31 -12.01 3.53
CA LEU A 155 -3.54 -10.76 3.56
C LEU A 155 -4.47 -9.67 4.12
N GLY A 156 -4.30 -9.34 5.40
CA GLY A 156 -4.93 -8.16 5.97
C GLY A 156 -4.21 -6.90 5.50
N TYR A 157 -4.96 -5.86 5.16
CA TYR A 157 -4.41 -4.59 4.70
C TYR A 157 -5.16 -3.41 5.29
N ARG A 158 -4.48 -2.26 5.39
CA ARG A 158 -5.05 -0.97 5.82
C ARG A 158 -4.40 0.16 5.05
N PHE A 159 -5.22 0.91 4.28
CA PHE A 159 -4.78 2.05 3.49
C PHE A 159 -5.30 3.36 4.09
N GLU A 160 -4.36 4.26 4.40
CA GLU A 160 -4.60 5.60 4.92
C GLU A 160 -4.19 6.64 3.86
N LEU A 161 -5.05 7.62 3.56
CA LEU A 161 -4.66 8.82 2.82
C LEU A 161 -3.94 9.79 3.77
N VAL A 162 -2.77 10.28 3.39
CA VAL A 162 -1.99 11.20 4.22
C VAL A 162 -2.53 12.62 4.05
N HIS A 163 -2.88 13.27 5.17
CA HIS A 163 -3.35 14.65 5.18
C HIS A 163 -2.18 15.62 5.46
N ASN A 164 -2.20 16.79 4.82
CA ASN A 164 -1.09 17.75 4.84
C ASN A 164 -1.02 18.61 6.13
N SER A 165 -1.97 18.44 7.06
CA SER A 165 -1.96 19.13 8.36
C SER A 165 -1.34 18.25 9.45
N ALA A 166 -0.27 18.73 10.08
CA ALA A 166 0.53 17.99 11.06
C ALA A 166 -0.19 17.61 12.36
N ALA A 167 -1.43 18.04 12.56
CA ALA A 167 -2.22 17.82 13.78
C ALA A 167 -3.22 16.64 13.69
N SER A 168 -3.42 16.05 12.51
CA SER A 168 -4.37 14.94 12.30
C SER A 168 -3.70 13.77 11.58
N GLY A 169 -3.89 12.56 12.10
CA GLY A 169 -3.43 11.33 11.45
C GLY A 169 -4.09 11.08 10.07
N GLY A 170 -3.62 10.06 9.37
CA GLY A 170 -4.13 9.68 8.06
C GLY A 170 -5.59 9.21 8.08
N ILE A 171 -6.27 9.33 6.93
CA ILE A 171 -7.67 8.97 6.75
C ILE A 171 -7.75 7.52 6.28
N VAL A 172 -8.24 6.59 7.09
CA VAL A 172 -8.46 5.21 6.64
C VAL A 172 -9.52 5.21 5.53
N LEU A 173 -9.12 4.84 4.30
CA LEU A 173 -10.01 4.73 3.14
C LEU A 173 -10.39 3.29 2.83
N ALA A 174 -9.56 2.31 3.22
CA ALA A 174 -9.90 0.89 3.12
C ALA A 174 -9.13 0.06 4.15
N GLU A 175 -9.83 -0.84 4.84
CA GLU A 175 -9.25 -1.86 5.71
C GLU A 175 -10.05 -3.15 5.51
N SER A 176 -9.39 -4.23 5.08
CA SER A 176 -10.02 -5.52 4.80
C SER A 176 -8.97 -6.64 4.64
N THR A 177 -9.40 -7.82 4.20
CA THR A 177 -8.56 -9.01 4.08
C THR A 177 -8.79 -9.72 2.74
N LEU A 178 -7.71 -9.97 1.98
CA LEU A 178 -7.72 -10.77 0.75
C LEU A 178 -7.34 -12.23 1.08
N SER A 179 -7.74 -13.20 0.25
CA SER A 179 -7.32 -14.61 0.46
C SER A 179 -5.87 -14.80 0.04
N CYS A 180 -5.01 -15.36 0.91
CA CYS A 180 -3.63 -15.63 0.54
C CYS A 180 -3.52 -16.59 -0.65
N SER A 181 -4.40 -17.60 -0.77
CA SER A 181 -4.34 -18.61 -1.84
C SER A 181 -5.15 -18.26 -3.09
N LYS A 182 -6.24 -17.48 -2.96
CA LYS A 182 -7.09 -17.11 -4.11
C LYS A 182 -6.89 -15.67 -4.60
N GLY A 183 -6.16 -14.85 -3.85
CA GLY A 183 -6.07 -13.41 -4.08
C GLY A 183 -7.40 -12.72 -3.76
N GLY A 184 -7.73 -11.67 -4.53
CA GLY A 184 -9.02 -10.99 -4.43
C GLY A 184 -9.06 -9.66 -5.17
N LYS A 185 -10.08 -8.86 -4.88
CA LYS A 185 -10.25 -7.50 -5.41
C LYS A 185 -10.20 -6.51 -4.25
N PHE A 186 -9.13 -5.73 -4.18
CA PHE A 186 -9.06 -4.53 -3.34
C PHE A 186 -9.96 -3.45 -3.91
N VAL A 187 -10.68 -2.73 -3.07
CA VAL A 187 -11.61 -1.67 -3.47
C VAL A 187 -11.49 -0.50 -2.50
N ILE A 188 -11.53 0.72 -3.03
CA ILE A 188 -11.80 1.94 -2.28
C ILE A 188 -13.08 2.55 -2.88
N ASP A 189 -14.09 2.76 -2.03
CA ASP A 189 -15.39 3.33 -2.40
C ASP A 189 -15.85 4.27 -1.27
N LEU A 190 -16.27 5.49 -1.64
CA LEU A 190 -16.70 6.54 -0.71
C LEU A 190 -18.23 6.64 -0.60
N ASN A 191 -18.98 5.73 -1.22
CA ASN A 191 -20.43 5.61 -1.04
C ASN A 191 -20.85 5.00 0.30
N GLY A 192 -19.94 4.30 0.98
CA GLY A 192 -20.17 3.86 2.35
C GLY A 192 -20.05 5.03 3.33
N ASN A 193 -21.01 5.14 4.27
CA ASN A 193 -20.96 6.10 5.37
C ASN A 193 -19.55 6.23 5.96
N GLY A 194 -19.12 7.46 6.20
CA GLY A 194 -17.85 7.73 6.85
C GLY A 194 -17.70 6.97 8.18
N ALA A 195 -16.47 6.51 8.43
CA ALA A 195 -16.02 5.89 9.66
C ALA A 195 -16.63 4.51 10.03
N THR A 196 -16.13 3.45 9.37
CA THR A 196 -15.99 2.13 10.01
C THR A 196 -14.93 2.11 11.14
N GLY A 197 -14.23 3.23 11.37
CA GLY A 197 -13.28 3.43 12.48
C GLY A 197 -13.83 4.13 13.73
N MET A 198 -15.04 4.71 13.70
CA MET A 198 -15.61 5.41 14.86
C MET A 198 -16.47 4.45 15.69
N LYS A 199 -15.83 3.58 16.49
CA LYS A 199 -16.53 2.95 17.62
C LYS A 199 -16.81 4.04 18.67
N PRO A 200 -18.09 4.32 19.03
CA PRO A 200 -18.37 5.09 20.23
C PRO A 200 -17.77 4.33 21.42
N GLY A 201 -17.06 5.05 22.29
CA GLY A 201 -16.14 4.42 23.23
C GLY A 201 -16.79 3.51 24.25
N SER A 202 -16.01 2.52 24.72
CA SER A 202 -16.21 1.96 26.06
C SER A 202 -15.90 3.04 27.09
N ALA A 203 -16.93 3.78 27.51
CA ALA A 203 -16.89 4.69 28.65
C ALA A 203 -18.03 4.33 29.60
N ALA A 204 -17.72 4.21 30.89
CA ALA A 204 -18.65 3.68 31.88
C ALA A 204 -19.83 4.63 32.18
N THR A 205 -20.91 4.01 32.63
CA THR A 205 -22.11 4.59 33.25
C THR A 205 -21.90 5.92 34.00
N SER A 206 -22.61 6.98 33.57
CA SER A 206 -23.00 8.12 34.42
C SER A 206 -24.15 8.91 33.76
N PRO A 207 -25.35 9.01 34.35
CA PRO A 207 -26.44 9.84 33.84
C PRO A 207 -26.52 11.20 34.56
N VAL A 208 -26.81 12.30 33.84
CA VAL A 208 -27.49 13.53 34.33
C VAL A 208 -27.76 14.50 33.16
N CYS A 209 -28.78 15.35 33.29
CA CYS A 209 -29.34 16.24 32.26
C CYS A 209 -28.97 17.74 32.55
N SER A 210 -29.24 18.77 31.73
CA SER A 210 -30.22 18.89 30.62
C SER A 210 -29.69 19.52 29.30
N PRO A 211 -29.89 20.82 28.92
CA PRO A 211 -30.40 21.05 27.57
C PRO A 211 -29.73 22.12 26.68
N ARG A 212 -29.93 21.98 25.36
CA ARG A 212 -29.96 23.02 24.32
C ARG A 212 -28.81 24.06 24.29
N SER A 213 -27.86 23.84 23.39
CA SER A 213 -27.22 24.94 22.66
C SER A 213 -27.26 24.68 21.15
N SER A 214 -27.72 25.66 20.38
CA SER A 214 -27.78 25.61 18.93
C SER A 214 -26.40 25.97 18.37
N GLY A 215 -25.68 24.98 17.82
CA GLY A 215 -24.40 25.19 17.17
C GLY A 215 -24.30 24.37 15.88
N ASP A 216 -24.24 25.05 14.75
CA ASP A 216 -24.05 24.45 13.43
C ASP A 216 -22.67 23.79 13.31
N PHE A 217 -22.55 22.53 13.73
CA PHE A 217 -21.40 21.67 13.43
C PHE A 217 -21.47 21.05 12.02
N GLY A 218 -22.23 21.66 11.10
CA GLY A 218 -22.32 21.25 9.69
C GLY A 218 -21.11 21.64 8.83
N TYR A 219 -20.27 22.57 9.29
CA TYR A 219 -19.22 23.19 8.47
C TYR A 219 -17.80 22.61 8.63
N ALA A 220 -17.63 21.49 9.34
CA ALA A 220 -16.33 20.81 9.50
C ALA A 220 -16.14 19.59 8.57
N LEU A 221 -17.11 19.28 7.70
CA LEU A 221 -17.06 18.15 6.77
C LEU A 221 -16.26 18.48 5.51
N TRP A 222 -14.93 18.33 5.62
CA TRP A 222 -13.87 18.23 4.61
C TRP A 222 -14.21 18.26 3.09
N PRO A 223 -13.27 18.71 2.24
CA PRO A 223 -13.43 18.76 0.77
C PRO A 223 -13.72 17.40 0.10
N TYR A 224 -13.55 16.29 0.80
CA TYR A 224 -13.89 14.94 0.32
C TYR A 224 -15.39 14.62 0.36
N SER A 225 -16.22 15.42 1.05
CA SER A 225 -17.68 15.24 1.11
C SER A 225 -18.38 15.40 -0.26
N LEU A 226 -17.70 16.05 -1.21
CA LEU A 226 -18.14 16.19 -2.61
C LEU A 226 -17.83 14.94 -3.45
N TYR A 227 -16.87 14.12 -3.03
CA TYR A 227 -16.40 12.95 -3.76
C TYR A 227 -17.09 11.68 -3.23
N LYS A 228 -18.31 11.44 -3.73
CA LYS A 228 -19.01 10.15 -3.55
C LYS A 228 -18.73 9.25 -4.75
N GLY A 229 -18.56 7.97 -4.52
CA GLY A 229 -18.46 6.98 -5.58
C GLY A 229 -17.26 6.04 -5.48
N PHE A 230 -17.15 5.20 -6.51
CA PHE A 230 -16.04 4.31 -6.75
C PHE A 230 -14.73 5.09 -6.95
N VAL A 231 -13.74 4.88 -6.07
CA VAL A 231 -12.42 5.52 -6.19
C VAL A 231 -11.48 4.67 -7.03
N MET A 232 -11.26 3.42 -6.60
CA MET A 232 -10.40 2.49 -7.31
C MET A 232 -10.71 1.05 -6.96
N SER A 233 -10.18 0.13 -7.77
CA SER A 233 -10.00 -1.26 -7.36
C SER A 233 -8.84 -1.91 -8.08
N ALA A 234 -8.21 -2.89 -7.43
CA ALA A 234 -7.11 -3.67 -7.99
C ALA A 234 -7.39 -5.16 -7.79
N LYS A 235 -7.22 -5.97 -8.85
CA LYS A 235 -7.33 -7.44 -8.76
C LYS A 235 -5.93 -8.03 -8.58
N VAL A 236 -5.71 -8.65 -7.43
CA VAL A 236 -4.44 -9.25 -7.00
C VAL A 236 -4.57 -10.77 -6.99
N GLU A 237 -3.54 -11.50 -7.44
CA GLU A 237 -3.53 -12.97 -7.48
C GLU A 237 -3.03 -13.62 -6.18
N GLY A 238 -3.43 -14.87 -5.95
CA GLY A 238 -3.05 -15.65 -4.78
C GLY A 238 -1.71 -16.38 -4.89
N GLU A 239 -1.10 -16.66 -3.74
CA GLU A 239 0.02 -17.60 -3.57
C GLU A 239 -0.27 -18.94 -4.27
N GLY A 240 0.67 -19.41 -5.10
CA GLY A 240 0.66 -20.77 -5.64
C GLY A 240 0.19 -20.94 -7.09
N HIS A 241 -0.12 -19.87 -7.83
CA HIS A 241 -0.41 -19.95 -9.26
C HIS A 241 0.86 -20.29 -10.07
N SER A 242 1.08 -21.58 -10.33
CA SER A 242 2.20 -22.13 -11.13
C SER A 242 1.96 -22.06 -12.66
N GLY A 243 1.11 -21.15 -13.12
CA GLY A 243 0.69 -21.02 -14.51
C GLY A 243 0.96 -19.62 -15.08
N LYS A 244 0.21 -19.24 -16.12
CA LYS A 244 0.19 -17.85 -16.60
C LYS A 244 -0.42 -16.95 -15.52
N ILE A 245 0.42 -16.18 -14.85
CA ILE A 245 0.00 -15.08 -13.95
C ILE A 245 -0.94 -14.17 -14.74
N ALA A 246 -2.15 -13.91 -14.24
CA ALA A 246 -3.02 -12.94 -14.87
C ALA A 246 -2.47 -11.52 -14.63
N PRO A 247 -2.53 -10.62 -15.62
CA PRO A 247 -2.00 -9.28 -15.44
C PRO A 247 -2.72 -8.53 -14.31
N LEU A 248 -1.96 -7.76 -13.53
CA LEU A 248 -2.51 -6.88 -12.50
C LEU A 248 -3.41 -5.84 -13.19
N MET A 249 -4.70 -5.89 -12.86
CA MET A 249 -5.74 -5.01 -13.39
C MET A 249 -6.09 -3.96 -12.35
N VAL A 250 -6.06 -2.68 -12.74
CA VAL A 250 -6.39 -1.53 -11.88
C VAL A 250 -7.50 -0.71 -12.54
N GLU A 251 -8.63 -0.56 -11.87
CA GLU A 251 -9.72 0.35 -12.25
C GLU A 251 -9.63 1.60 -11.36
N VAL A 252 -9.76 2.81 -11.92
CA VAL A 252 -9.79 4.08 -11.17
C VAL A 252 -10.95 4.93 -11.68
N GLY A 253 -11.79 5.45 -10.77
CA GLY A 253 -12.90 6.33 -11.12
C GLY A 253 -12.39 7.65 -11.71
N VAL A 254 -12.91 8.06 -12.87
CA VAL A 254 -12.43 9.23 -13.62
C VAL A 254 -12.46 10.51 -12.79
N GLN A 255 -13.48 10.66 -11.93
CA GLN A 255 -13.64 11.80 -11.02
C GLN A 255 -12.53 11.94 -9.95
N HIS A 256 -11.66 10.94 -9.79
CA HIS A 256 -10.55 10.95 -8.82
C HIS A 256 -9.17 11.16 -9.49
N VAL A 257 -9.14 11.45 -10.79
CA VAL A 257 -7.92 11.60 -11.59
C VAL A 257 -7.97 12.92 -12.35
N ASN A 258 -7.28 13.94 -11.84
CA ASN A 258 -7.19 15.25 -12.51
C ASN A 258 -6.06 15.29 -13.53
N CYS A 259 -5.00 14.54 -13.29
CA CYS A 259 -3.80 14.47 -14.10
C CYS A 259 -3.24 13.03 -14.13
N MET A 260 -2.21 12.77 -14.94
CA MET A 260 -1.69 11.41 -15.13
C MET A 260 -0.93 10.91 -13.89
N GLU A 261 -0.38 11.82 -13.09
CA GLU A 261 0.30 11.60 -11.81
C GLU A 261 -0.67 11.10 -10.73
N ASP A 262 -1.93 11.54 -10.73
CA ASP A 262 -2.98 11.01 -9.85
C ASP A 262 -3.22 9.52 -10.16
N ALA A 263 -3.36 9.16 -11.44
CA ALA A 263 -3.50 7.77 -11.87
C ALA A 263 -2.25 6.94 -11.51
N ALA A 264 -1.05 7.50 -11.68
CA ALA A 264 0.20 6.84 -11.32
C ALA A 264 0.27 6.48 -9.83
N ALA A 265 -0.31 7.27 -8.93
CA ALA A 265 -0.36 6.99 -7.50
C ALA A 265 -1.24 5.77 -7.18
N PHE A 266 -2.40 5.63 -7.84
CA PHE A 266 -3.26 4.44 -7.74
C PHE A 266 -2.60 3.18 -8.34
N VAL A 267 -1.86 3.33 -9.44
CA VAL A 267 -1.04 2.26 -10.04
C VAL A 267 0.08 1.82 -9.09
N ALA A 268 0.79 2.77 -8.46
CA ALA A 268 1.82 2.49 -7.46
C ALA A 268 1.27 1.76 -6.22
N LEU A 269 0.11 2.21 -5.71
CA LEU A 269 -0.60 1.55 -4.60
C LEU A 269 -0.99 0.11 -4.93
N SER A 270 -1.49 -0.12 -6.15
CA SER A 270 -1.88 -1.45 -6.61
C SER A 270 -0.68 -2.40 -6.67
N ALA A 271 0.46 -1.91 -7.18
CA ALA A 271 1.71 -2.67 -7.21
C ALA A 271 2.28 -2.95 -5.81
N ALA A 272 2.16 -2.01 -4.87
CA ALA A 272 2.53 -2.20 -3.46
C ALA A 272 1.69 -3.28 -2.78
N LEU A 273 0.40 -3.33 -3.08
CA LEU A 273 -0.51 -4.33 -2.55
C LEU A 273 -0.23 -5.73 -3.13
N ASP A 274 0.00 -5.83 -4.44
CA ASP A 274 0.37 -7.08 -5.11
C ASP A 274 1.67 -7.65 -4.53
N LEU A 275 2.72 -6.83 -4.42
CA LEU A 275 3.96 -7.20 -3.73
C LEU A 275 3.77 -7.55 -2.25
N SER A 276 2.71 -7.06 -1.60
CA SER A 276 2.42 -7.41 -0.21
C SER A 276 1.95 -8.85 -0.03
N MET A 277 1.42 -9.49 -1.08
CA MET A 277 1.16 -10.93 -1.08
C MET A 277 2.44 -11.74 -0.90
N ASP A 278 3.51 -11.40 -1.64
CA ASP A 278 4.82 -12.03 -1.46
C ASP A 278 5.52 -11.56 -0.18
N ALA A 279 5.42 -10.28 0.19
CA ALA A 279 6.02 -9.76 1.42
C ALA A 279 5.43 -10.40 2.70
N CYS A 280 4.15 -10.80 2.67
CA CYS A 280 3.47 -11.51 3.76
C CYS A 280 3.42 -13.05 3.60
N ARG A 281 4.14 -13.64 2.64
CA ARG A 281 4.38 -15.10 2.61
C ARG A 281 4.98 -15.58 3.92
N LEU A 282 4.82 -16.85 4.25
CA LEU A 282 5.56 -17.43 5.37
C LEU A 282 7.07 -17.23 5.17
N PHE A 283 7.83 -16.92 6.23
CA PHE A 283 9.29 -16.80 6.16
C PHE A 283 10.00 -18.16 6.00
N SER A 284 9.28 -19.24 6.26
CA SER A 284 9.67 -20.61 5.88
C SER A 284 9.60 -20.85 4.36
N HIS A 285 8.81 -20.04 3.62
CA HIS A 285 8.67 -20.15 2.17
C HIS A 285 9.68 -19.24 1.44
N LYS A 286 10.29 -19.77 0.37
CA LYS A 286 11.15 -18.99 -0.52
C LYS A 286 10.32 -17.96 -1.31
N LEU A 287 10.92 -16.79 -1.54
CA LEU A 287 10.42 -15.79 -2.47
C LEU A 287 10.75 -16.16 -3.92
N ARG A 288 10.14 -15.43 -4.86
CA ARG A 288 10.53 -15.39 -6.28
C ARG A 288 11.94 -14.79 -6.40
N LYS A 289 12.71 -15.15 -7.44
CA LYS A 289 14.14 -14.76 -7.56
C LYS A 289 14.32 -13.27 -7.70
N GLU A 290 13.36 -12.62 -8.36
CA GLU A 290 13.24 -11.21 -8.66
C GLU A 290 13.08 -10.35 -7.39
N LEU A 291 12.57 -10.98 -6.31
CA LEU A 291 12.34 -10.37 -4.99
C LEU A 291 13.50 -10.64 -4.01
N CYS A 292 14.49 -11.44 -4.39
CA CYS A 292 15.72 -11.65 -3.63
C CYS A 292 16.78 -10.58 -3.99
N PRO A 293 17.47 -9.98 -3.01
CA PRO A 293 18.61 -9.10 -3.26
C PRO A 293 19.66 -9.77 -4.18
N PRO A 294 20.31 -9.03 -5.09
CA PRO A 294 21.31 -9.60 -6.02
C PRO A 294 22.49 -10.31 -5.36
N GLN A 295 22.75 -10.04 -4.07
CA GLN A 295 23.82 -10.66 -3.28
C GLN A 295 23.45 -12.07 -2.79
N ASP A 296 22.16 -12.41 -2.71
CA ASP A 296 21.66 -13.71 -2.24
C ASP A 296 21.59 -14.76 -3.36
N LEU A 297 21.98 -14.40 -4.59
CA LEU A 297 21.95 -15.26 -5.79
C LEU A 297 23.32 -15.83 -6.18
N LEU A 298 24.36 -15.63 -5.36
CA LEU A 298 25.76 -15.99 -5.64
C LEU A 298 26.25 -17.26 -4.92
N PHE A 299 25.33 -18.12 -4.46
CA PHE A 299 25.63 -19.38 -3.75
C PHE A 299 24.74 -20.53 -4.25
#